data_AF-S4RRU2-F1
#
_entry.id   AF-S4RRU2-F1
#
_cell.length_a   1.000
_cell.length_b   1.000
_cell.length_c   1.000
_cell.angle_alpha   90.00
_cell.angle_beta   90.00
_cell.angle_gamma   90.00
#
_symmetry.space_group_name_H-M   'P 1'
#
loop_
_entity.id
_entity.type
_entity.pdbx_description
1 polymer ?
#
loop_
_entity_poly.entity_id
_entity_poly.type
_entity_poly.pdbx_seq_one_letter_code
_entity_poly.pdbx_strand_id
1 'polypeptide(L)'
;LLNLDNPGLGNKVDEVFANQNRTLFVMDGLDEFGKCLQYTNACTDPHKTATVETIIAALVNGKLLPKASVLITTRPIAMEQLREVNVDRAVEITGFSNKDKIAFFNKFYKDRSLAERALKLLQANETVNTLCQNPSFCHIAAITLKEYLQKSDHSEIILKSMTDLFTQYVFGLIVHHGRGSCGAKEIVSSLANMALKGVQQNIQMFSQKDLEECFVSSSDLGSTFINKVFTCEGIQQGSCYSFSHLTMQEFFAAI
;
A
#
# COMPACT_ATOMS: atom_id res chain seq x y z
N LEU A 1 18.55 10.61 19.78
CA LEU A 1 17.66 10.29 18.63
C LEU A 1 17.41 8.81 18.41
N LEU A 2 18.33 7.94 18.84
CA LEU A 2 18.14 6.49 18.81
C LEU A 2 18.31 5.80 20.18
N ASN A 3 18.41 6.51 21.30
CA ASN A 3 18.57 5.94 22.65
C ASN A 3 17.48 6.52 23.58
N LEU A 4 16.84 5.83 24.55
CA LEU A 4 17.21 4.61 25.29
C LEU A 4 16.00 3.85 25.89
N ASP A 5 14.75 4.19 25.54
CA ASP A 5 13.54 3.59 26.18
C ASP A 5 12.72 2.70 25.24
N ASN A 6 13.33 2.20 24.16
CA ASN A 6 12.71 1.19 23.31
C ASN A 6 13.44 -0.16 23.48
N PRO A 7 12.96 -1.05 24.38
CA PRO A 7 13.66 -2.29 24.73
C PRO A 7 13.88 -3.23 23.53
N GLY A 8 13.15 -3.03 22.41
CA GLY A 8 13.29 -3.83 21.19
C GLY A 8 14.49 -3.48 20.29
N LEU A 9 15.14 -2.31 20.45
CA LEU A 9 16.26 -1.91 19.59
C LEU A 9 17.65 -2.33 20.12
N GLY A 10 17.80 -2.60 21.42
CA GLY A 10 19.05 -3.11 22.02
C GLY A 10 20.31 -2.32 21.60
N ASN A 11 21.39 -3.03 21.29
CA ASN A 11 22.68 -2.50 20.85
C ASN A 11 22.73 -2.07 19.36
N LYS A 12 21.65 -2.26 18.59
CA LYS A 12 21.63 -1.99 17.13
C LYS A 12 21.87 -0.52 16.81
N VAL A 13 21.53 0.35 17.75
CA VAL A 13 21.73 1.79 17.67
C VAL A 13 23.22 2.12 17.61
N ASP A 14 24.00 1.52 18.51
CA ASP A 14 25.45 1.68 18.55
C ASP A 14 26.10 1.07 17.31
N GLU A 15 25.56 -0.03 16.79
CA GLU A 15 26.01 -0.64 15.53
C GLU A 15 25.80 0.29 14.32
N VAL A 16 24.66 0.99 14.26
CA VAL A 16 24.38 2.00 13.22
C VAL A 16 25.36 3.17 13.32
N PHE A 17 25.64 3.65 14.54
CA PHE A 17 26.62 4.73 14.74
C PHE A 17 28.04 4.31 14.37
N ALA A 18 28.43 3.07 14.69
CA ALA A 18 29.75 2.53 14.37
C ALA A 18 29.92 2.20 12.87
N ASN A 19 28.84 1.78 12.18
CA ASN A 19 28.88 1.28 10.81
C ASN A 19 28.00 2.09 9.84
N GLN A 20 28.07 3.42 9.92
CA GLN A 20 27.26 4.31 9.09
C GLN A 20 27.37 4.00 7.59
N ASN A 21 28.58 3.77 7.09
CA ASN A 21 28.85 3.45 5.67
C ASN A 21 28.30 2.10 5.19
N ARG A 22 27.79 1.26 6.11
CA ARG A 22 27.11 0.00 5.81
C ARG A 22 25.64 0.04 6.21
N THR A 23 25.13 1.22 6.57
CA THR A 23 23.75 1.43 6.98
C THR A 23 22.94 2.02 5.83
N LEU A 24 21.78 1.41 5.55
CA LEU A 24 20.77 1.91 4.61
C LEU A 24 19.48 2.20 5.38
N PHE A 25 19.01 3.44 5.30
CA PHE A 25 17.67 3.82 5.74
C PHE A 25 16.70 3.70 4.57
N VAL A 26 15.69 2.85 4.69
CA VAL A 26 14.60 2.74 3.71
C VAL A 26 13.39 3.47 4.25
N MET A 27 13.01 4.55 3.58
CA MET A 27 11.86 5.38 3.89
C MET A 27 10.79 5.12 2.83
N ASP A 28 9.83 4.27 3.17
CA ASP A 28 8.77 3.85 2.26
C ASP A 28 7.57 4.82 2.38
N GLY A 29 7.19 5.48 1.29
CA GLY A 29 5.98 6.32 1.22
C GLY A 29 6.14 7.74 1.78
N LEU A 30 7.06 8.56 1.27
CA LEU A 30 7.20 9.96 1.72
C LEU A 30 5.91 10.79 1.54
N ASP A 31 5.12 10.52 0.51
CA ASP A 31 3.83 11.17 0.28
C ASP A 31 2.81 10.90 1.39
N GLU A 32 2.97 9.79 2.10
CA GLU A 32 2.07 9.33 3.16
C GLU A 32 2.48 9.89 4.53
N PHE A 33 3.68 10.49 4.65
CA PHE A 33 4.20 11.03 5.90
C PHE A 33 3.36 12.20 6.45
N GLY A 34 2.61 12.89 5.58
CA GLY A 34 1.65 13.93 5.97
C GLY A 34 2.25 15.22 6.53
N LYS A 35 3.58 15.29 6.70
CA LYS A 35 4.30 16.50 7.12
C LYS A 35 5.34 16.89 6.07
N CYS A 36 5.48 18.20 5.84
CA CYS A 36 6.51 18.74 4.95
C CYS A 36 7.89 18.68 5.63
N LEU A 37 8.89 18.17 4.91
CA LEU A 37 10.28 18.17 5.38
C LEU A 37 10.87 19.58 5.33
N GLN A 38 11.38 20.07 6.47
CA GLN A 38 12.05 21.37 6.58
C GLN A 38 13.55 21.20 6.81
N TYR A 39 14.37 21.74 5.90
CA TYR A 39 15.82 21.53 5.92
C TYR A 39 16.63 22.64 6.63
N THR A 40 15.97 23.75 6.98
CA THR A 40 16.60 24.95 7.56
C THR A 40 17.11 24.75 8.99
N ASN A 41 16.48 23.84 9.76
CA ASN A 41 16.83 23.57 11.17
C ASN A 41 17.19 22.09 11.43
N ALA A 42 17.83 21.45 10.45
CA ALA A 42 18.17 20.03 10.52
C ALA A 42 19.08 19.70 11.73
N CYS A 43 18.72 18.64 12.44
CA CYS A 43 19.47 18.15 13.60
C CYS A 43 20.76 17.46 13.15
N THR A 44 21.91 17.89 13.68
CA THR A 44 23.23 17.30 13.35
C THR A 44 23.76 16.39 14.45
N ASP A 45 23.24 16.51 15.68
CA ASP A 45 23.69 15.73 16.83
C ASP A 45 22.80 14.49 17.02
N PRO A 46 23.33 13.26 16.82
CA PRO A 46 22.57 12.01 16.97
C PRO A 46 22.05 11.73 18.40
N HIS A 47 22.58 12.42 19.41
CA HIS A 47 22.17 12.24 20.80
C HIS A 47 21.04 13.19 21.21
N LYS A 48 20.86 14.31 20.51
CA LYS A 48 19.87 15.35 20.86
C LYS A 48 18.44 14.99 20.45
N THR A 49 17.47 15.06 21.35
CA THR A 49 16.05 14.86 21.01
C THR A 49 15.55 15.86 19.95
N ALA A 50 14.85 15.37 18.93
CA ALA A 50 14.17 16.17 17.90
C ALA A 50 12.87 15.48 17.45
N THR A 51 12.02 16.22 16.74
CA THR A 51 10.80 15.66 16.14
C THR A 51 11.13 14.76 14.96
N VAL A 52 10.29 13.75 14.68
CA VAL A 52 10.51 12.76 13.61
C VAL A 52 10.79 13.42 12.26
N GLU A 53 10.01 14.45 11.90
CA GLU A 53 10.21 15.20 10.65
C GLU A 53 11.58 15.87 10.57
N THR A 54 12.12 16.34 11.70
CA THR A 54 13.46 16.94 11.78
C THR A 54 14.55 15.89 11.61
N ILE A 55 14.34 14.67 12.16
CA ILE A 55 15.28 13.54 11.99
C ILE A 55 15.33 13.12 10.53
N ILE A 56 14.16 12.91 9.92
CA ILE A 56 14.03 12.49 8.52
C ILE A 56 14.68 13.54 7.63
N ALA A 57 14.34 14.83 7.78
CA ALA A 57 14.94 15.90 6.99
C ALA A 57 16.47 15.96 7.13
N ALA A 58 17.00 15.70 8.33
CA ALA A 58 18.44 15.68 8.58
C ALA A 58 19.15 14.47 7.97
N LEU A 59 18.55 13.27 8.02
CA LEU A 59 19.06 12.06 7.37
C LEU A 59 19.07 12.24 5.85
N VAL A 60 17.94 12.69 5.30
CA VAL A 60 17.73 12.88 3.86
C VAL A 60 18.71 13.90 3.29
N ASN A 61 18.96 15.01 4.01
CA ASN A 61 19.92 16.02 3.57
C ASN A 61 21.37 15.75 4.02
N GLY A 62 21.67 14.53 4.50
CA GLY A 62 23.00 14.09 4.88
C GLY A 62 23.63 14.82 6.07
N LYS A 63 22.86 15.61 6.83
CA LYS A 63 23.32 16.34 8.02
C LYS A 63 23.40 15.45 9.25
N LEU A 64 22.61 14.38 9.28
CA LEU A 64 22.64 13.33 10.29
C LEU A 64 23.13 12.03 9.64
N LEU A 65 24.12 11.37 10.25
CA LEU A 65 24.74 10.15 9.72
C LEU A 65 25.22 10.28 8.26
N PRO A 66 26.13 11.23 7.95
CA PRO A 66 26.49 11.60 6.57
C PRO A 66 27.08 10.48 5.72
N LYS A 67 27.52 9.37 6.35
CA LYS A 67 28.07 8.20 5.64
C LYS A 67 27.02 7.14 5.35
N ALA A 68 25.82 7.24 5.91
CA ALA A 68 24.73 6.31 5.66
C ALA A 68 24.07 6.60 4.31
N SER A 69 23.47 5.56 3.72
CA SER A 69 22.64 5.68 2.53
C SER A 69 21.18 5.85 2.92
N VAL A 70 20.42 6.60 2.13
CA VAL A 70 18.97 6.77 2.29
C VAL A 70 18.30 6.41 0.97
N LEU A 71 17.33 5.49 1.02
CA LEU A 71 16.44 5.15 -0.09
C LEU A 71 15.04 5.61 0.28
N ILE A 72 14.45 6.46 -0.57
CA ILE A 72 13.10 7.00 -0.39
C ILE A 72 12.23 6.50 -1.53
N THR A 73 11.04 5.97 -1.23
CA THR A 73 9.98 5.77 -2.21
C THR A 73 8.95 6.88 -2.05
N THR A 74 8.45 7.41 -3.17
CA THR A 74 7.41 8.44 -3.13
C THR A 74 6.66 8.54 -4.46
N ARG A 75 5.40 8.98 -4.41
CA ARG A 75 4.67 9.40 -5.61
C ARG A 75 5.32 10.66 -6.22
N PRO A 76 5.29 10.82 -7.56
CA PRO A 76 5.88 11.98 -8.24
C PRO A 76 5.44 13.34 -7.67
N ILE A 77 4.19 13.44 -7.19
CA ILE A 77 3.63 14.67 -6.63
C ILE A 77 4.37 15.15 -5.36
N ALA A 78 4.90 14.23 -4.54
CA ALA A 78 5.60 14.58 -3.30
C ALA A 78 7.11 14.74 -3.49
N MET A 79 7.66 14.48 -4.69
CA MET A 79 9.08 14.74 -4.99
C MET A 79 9.46 16.22 -4.82
N GLU A 80 8.50 17.15 -4.87
CA GLU A 80 8.75 18.58 -4.59
C GLU A 80 9.38 18.80 -3.21
N GLN A 81 9.06 17.96 -2.22
CA GLN A 81 9.66 18.03 -0.88
C GLN A 81 11.16 17.72 -0.88
N LEU A 82 11.69 17.09 -1.93
CA LEU A 82 13.08 16.71 -2.06
C LEU A 82 13.89 17.69 -2.93
N ARG A 83 13.31 18.81 -3.37
CA ARG A 83 13.99 19.76 -4.27
C ARG A 83 15.26 20.38 -3.69
N GLU A 84 15.31 20.56 -2.37
CA GLU A 84 16.49 21.13 -1.69
C GLU A 84 17.53 20.07 -1.29
N VAL A 85 17.31 18.80 -1.68
CA VAL A 85 18.16 17.67 -1.33
C VAL A 85 19.07 17.33 -2.50
N ASN A 86 20.35 17.08 -2.20
CA ASN A 86 21.27 16.53 -3.18
C ASN A 86 20.98 15.04 -3.36
N VAL A 87 20.27 14.69 -4.44
CA VAL A 87 19.90 13.30 -4.76
C VAL A 87 20.96 12.68 -5.67
N ASP A 88 21.64 11.63 -5.20
CA ASP A 88 22.65 10.91 -5.99
C ASP A 88 22.05 10.14 -7.18
N ARG A 89 20.86 9.57 -6.98
CA ARG A 89 20.15 8.78 -7.99
C ARG A 89 18.65 8.89 -7.83
N ALA A 90 17.95 9.16 -8.93
CA ALA A 90 16.51 9.03 -9.03
C ALA A 90 16.18 7.89 -10.02
N VAL A 91 15.18 7.07 -9.68
CA VAL A 91 14.68 5.98 -10.53
C VAL A 91 13.17 6.06 -10.54
N GLU A 92 12.58 6.00 -11.74
CA GLU A 92 11.14 5.88 -11.93
C GLU A 92 10.76 4.41 -12.10
N ILE A 93 9.76 3.95 -11.33
CA ILE A 93 9.20 2.60 -11.47
C ILE A 93 8.01 2.67 -12.43
N THR A 94 8.21 2.19 -13.66
CA THR A 94 7.21 2.29 -14.75
C THR A 94 6.19 1.15 -14.78
N GLY A 95 6.27 0.18 -13.86
CA GLY A 95 5.36 -0.96 -13.81
C GLY A 95 5.68 -2.08 -14.82
N PHE A 96 4.68 -2.89 -15.14
CA PHE A 96 4.77 -4.09 -15.96
C PHE A 96 4.79 -3.81 -17.47
N SER A 97 5.78 -4.38 -18.15
CA SER A 97 5.73 -4.59 -19.59
C SER A 97 4.72 -5.68 -19.97
N ASN A 98 4.39 -5.79 -21.26
CA ASN A 98 3.55 -6.90 -21.73
C ASN A 98 4.16 -8.29 -21.43
N LYS A 99 5.49 -8.40 -21.41
CA LYS A 99 6.18 -9.65 -21.02
C LYS A 99 5.98 -9.95 -19.54
N ASP A 100 6.04 -8.92 -18.68
CA ASP A 100 5.83 -9.06 -17.24
C ASP A 100 4.39 -9.45 -16.92
N LYS A 101 3.39 -8.87 -17.62
CA LYS A 101 1.98 -9.28 -17.49
C LYS A 101 1.80 -10.76 -17.82
N ILE A 102 2.39 -11.24 -18.93
CA ILE A 102 2.32 -12.66 -19.31
C ILE A 102 2.97 -13.54 -18.25
N ALA A 103 4.17 -13.18 -17.77
CA ALA A 103 4.87 -13.92 -16.72
C ALA A 103 4.07 -13.94 -15.41
N PHE A 104 3.46 -12.81 -15.04
CA PHE A 104 2.61 -12.68 -13.87
C PHE A 104 1.38 -13.59 -13.94
N PHE A 105 0.63 -13.55 -15.05
CA PHE A 105 -0.56 -14.39 -15.24
C PHE A 105 -0.18 -15.88 -15.18
N ASN A 106 0.88 -16.29 -15.86
CA ASN A 106 1.34 -17.68 -15.81
C ASN A 106 1.69 -18.12 -14.37
N LYS A 107 2.36 -17.26 -13.60
CA LYS A 107 2.69 -17.52 -12.20
C LYS A 107 1.44 -17.56 -11.30
N PHE A 108 0.48 -16.67 -11.53
CA PHE A 108 -0.72 -16.53 -10.71
C PHE A 108 -1.69 -17.71 -10.89
N TYR A 109 -2.01 -18.08 -12.14
CA TYR A 109 -3.00 -19.12 -12.43
C TYR A 109 -2.46 -20.54 -12.21
N LYS A 110 -1.15 -20.76 -12.36
CA LYS A 110 -0.45 -22.07 -12.34
C LYS A 110 -0.88 -23.04 -13.46
N ASP A 111 -2.15 -22.99 -13.89
CA ASP A 111 -2.68 -23.64 -15.08
C ASP A 111 -2.46 -22.75 -16.31
N ARG A 112 -1.69 -23.28 -17.27
CA ARG A 112 -1.33 -22.57 -18.50
C ARG A 112 -2.51 -22.29 -19.41
N SER A 113 -3.47 -23.21 -19.51
CA SER A 113 -4.67 -23.04 -20.36
C SER A 113 -5.57 -21.93 -19.80
N LEU A 114 -5.76 -21.90 -18.48
CA LEU A 114 -6.50 -20.82 -17.83
C LEU A 114 -5.78 -19.47 -17.95
N ALA A 115 -4.45 -19.45 -17.77
CA ALA A 115 -3.65 -18.24 -17.95
C ALA A 115 -3.76 -17.69 -19.38
N GLU A 116 -3.66 -18.55 -20.40
CA GLU A 116 -3.76 -18.16 -21.80
C GLU A 116 -5.15 -17.60 -22.14
N ARG A 117 -6.22 -18.19 -21.61
CA ARG A 117 -7.59 -17.67 -21.78
C ARG A 117 -7.77 -16.31 -21.10
N ALA A 118 -7.28 -16.16 -19.87
CA ALA A 118 -7.35 -14.91 -19.13
C ALA A 118 -6.55 -13.79 -19.83
N LEU A 119 -5.35 -14.10 -20.33
CA LEU A 119 -4.54 -13.16 -21.11
C LEU A 119 -5.23 -12.73 -22.40
N LYS A 120 -5.92 -13.64 -23.11
CA LYS A 120 -6.71 -13.29 -24.30
C LYS A 120 -7.84 -12.31 -23.95
N LEU A 121 -8.56 -12.56 -22.85
CA LEU A 121 -9.62 -11.65 -22.39
C LEU A 121 -9.05 -10.28 -21.99
N LEU A 122 -7.92 -10.27 -21.29
CA LEU A 122 -7.22 -9.03 -20.93
C LEU A 122 -6.83 -8.26 -22.19
N GLN A 123 -6.20 -8.91 -23.17
CA GLN A 123 -5.74 -8.29 -24.42
C GLN A 123 -6.88 -7.80 -25.31
N ALA A 124 -8.04 -8.45 -25.27
CA ALA A 124 -9.23 -8.01 -25.99
C ALA A 124 -9.81 -6.69 -25.43
N ASN A 125 -9.47 -6.35 -24.18
CA ASN A 125 -9.88 -5.12 -23.53
C ASN A 125 -8.69 -4.16 -23.39
N GLU A 126 -8.52 -3.28 -24.37
CA GLU A 126 -7.38 -2.35 -24.42
C GLU A 126 -7.26 -1.46 -23.18
N THR A 127 -8.39 -0.98 -22.65
CA THR A 127 -8.45 -0.14 -21.45
C THR A 127 -7.84 -0.89 -20.26
N VAL A 128 -8.37 -2.06 -19.92
CA VAL A 128 -7.89 -2.85 -18.77
C VAL A 128 -6.46 -3.35 -19.00
N ASN A 129 -6.11 -3.76 -20.22
CA ASN A 129 -4.75 -4.17 -20.55
C ASN A 129 -3.74 -3.04 -20.31
N THR A 130 -4.08 -1.81 -20.68
CA THR A 130 -3.23 -0.63 -20.44
C THR A 130 -3.08 -0.37 -18.96
N LEU A 131 -4.18 -0.39 -18.21
CA LEU A 131 -4.19 -0.20 -16.76
C LEU A 131 -3.36 -1.25 -16.02
N CYS A 132 -3.32 -2.50 -16.51
CA CYS A 132 -2.49 -3.57 -15.97
C CYS A 132 -0.97 -3.37 -16.19
N GLN A 133 -0.53 -2.23 -16.70
CA GLN A 133 0.86 -1.78 -16.49
C GLN A 133 1.11 -1.55 -14.99
N ASN A 134 0.11 -1.12 -14.22
CA ASN A 134 0.22 -1.10 -12.76
C ASN A 134 0.09 -2.55 -12.21
N PRO A 135 1.09 -3.06 -11.46
CA PRO A 135 1.06 -4.41 -10.91
C PRO A 135 -0.15 -4.72 -10.02
N SER A 136 -0.63 -3.75 -9.23
CA SER A 136 -1.82 -3.91 -8.38
C SER A 136 -3.07 -4.10 -9.23
N PHE A 137 -3.22 -3.35 -10.32
CA PHE A 137 -4.36 -3.51 -11.24
C PHE A 137 -4.27 -4.81 -12.03
N CYS A 138 -3.05 -5.22 -12.40
CA CYS A 138 -2.80 -6.53 -13.02
C CYS A 138 -3.23 -7.68 -12.09
N HIS A 139 -2.97 -7.57 -10.78
CA HIS A 139 -3.42 -8.55 -9.80
C HIS A 139 -4.93 -8.58 -9.64
N ILE A 140 -5.58 -7.41 -9.52
CA ILE A 140 -7.04 -7.29 -9.46
C ILE A 140 -7.68 -7.93 -10.69
N ALA A 141 -7.20 -7.59 -11.90
CA ALA A 141 -7.67 -8.18 -13.15
C ALA A 141 -7.49 -9.70 -13.19
N ALA A 142 -6.37 -10.23 -12.71
CA ALA A 142 -6.16 -11.67 -12.65
C ALA A 142 -7.14 -12.37 -11.69
N ILE A 143 -7.48 -11.76 -10.55
CA ILE A 143 -8.51 -12.32 -9.65
C ILE A 143 -9.89 -12.27 -10.32
N THR A 144 -10.30 -11.10 -10.84
CA THR A 144 -11.61 -10.92 -11.47
C THR A 144 -11.81 -11.84 -12.68
N LEU A 145 -10.80 -11.97 -13.55
CA LEU A 145 -10.88 -12.85 -14.71
C LEU A 145 -10.88 -14.33 -14.30
N LYS A 146 -10.22 -14.70 -13.21
CA LYS A 146 -10.25 -16.07 -12.70
C LYS A 146 -11.65 -16.47 -12.26
N GLU A 147 -12.32 -15.63 -11.49
CA GLU A 147 -13.70 -15.87 -11.06
C GLU A 147 -14.65 -15.98 -12.25
N TYR A 148 -14.49 -15.09 -13.23
CA TYR A 148 -15.28 -15.14 -14.45
C TYR A 148 -15.10 -16.43 -15.24
N LEU A 149 -13.86 -16.86 -15.47
CA LEU A 149 -13.56 -18.08 -16.22
C LEU A 149 -14.06 -19.36 -15.52
N GLN A 150 -14.34 -19.29 -14.22
CA GLN A 150 -14.89 -20.37 -13.41
C GLN A 150 -16.44 -20.40 -13.41
N LYS A 151 -17.11 -19.31 -13.81
CA LYS A 151 -18.57 -19.29 -13.93
C LYS A 151 -19.02 -20.13 -15.13
N SER A 152 -20.05 -20.95 -14.92
CA SER A 152 -20.65 -21.81 -15.95
C SER A 152 -21.46 -21.05 -16.98
N ASP A 153 -21.93 -19.84 -16.62
CA ASP A 153 -22.66 -18.96 -17.53
C ASP A 153 -21.68 -18.03 -18.22
N HIS A 154 -21.41 -18.28 -19.51
CA HIS A 154 -20.48 -17.54 -20.37
C HIS A 154 -20.99 -16.13 -20.73
N SER A 155 -21.74 -15.47 -19.84
CA SER A 155 -22.13 -14.07 -19.94
C SER A 155 -20.94 -13.20 -20.34
N GLU A 156 -21.13 -12.18 -21.18
CA GLU A 156 -20.02 -11.35 -21.66
C GLU A 156 -19.38 -10.56 -20.51
N ILE A 157 -18.06 -10.70 -20.29
CA ILE A 157 -17.37 -9.86 -19.30
C ILE A 157 -17.22 -8.45 -19.89
N ILE A 158 -17.86 -7.47 -19.25
CA ILE A 158 -17.76 -6.06 -19.66
C ILE A 158 -16.92 -5.32 -18.62
N LEU A 159 -15.61 -5.27 -18.84
CA LEU A 159 -14.69 -4.48 -18.01
C LEU A 159 -14.34 -3.16 -18.72
N LYS A 160 -15.33 -2.30 -19.01
CA LYS A 160 -15.10 -1.11 -19.86
C LYS A 160 -14.27 -0.03 -19.16
N SER A 161 -14.23 -0.03 -17.83
CA SER A 161 -13.58 0.99 -17.03
C SER A 161 -12.88 0.41 -15.79
N MET A 162 -12.07 1.25 -15.13
CA MET A 162 -11.52 0.97 -13.80
C MET A 162 -12.62 0.70 -12.77
N THR A 163 -13.69 1.49 -12.81
CA THR A 163 -14.84 1.31 -11.92
C THR A 163 -15.46 -0.06 -12.12
N ASP A 164 -15.68 -0.50 -13.37
CA ASP A 164 -16.23 -1.83 -13.63
C ASP A 164 -15.33 -2.94 -13.07
N LEU A 165 -14.01 -2.81 -13.27
CA LEU A 165 -13.04 -3.78 -12.75
C LEU A 165 -13.10 -3.87 -11.22
N PHE A 166 -13.05 -2.74 -10.52
CA PHE A 166 -13.09 -2.70 -9.06
C PHE A 166 -14.47 -3.14 -8.52
N THR A 167 -15.56 -2.75 -9.16
CA THR A 167 -16.91 -3.21 -8.79
C THR A 167 -17.02 -4.73 -8.90
N GLN A 168 -16.56 -5.32 -10.01
CA GLN A 168 -16.58 -6.78 -10.18
C GLN A 168 -15.66 -7.48 -9.18
N TYR A 169 -14.47 -6.94 -8.94
CA TYR A 169 -13.52 -7.45 -7.93
C TYR A 169 -14.13 -7.45 -6.52
N VAL A 170 -14.67 -6.32 -6.07
CA VAL A 170 -15.30 -6.20 -4.73
C VAL A 170 -16.51 -7.12 -4.62
N PHE A 171 -17.36 -7.17 -5.65
CA PHE A 171 -18.53 -8.05 -5.65
C PHE A 171 -18.12 -9.53 -5.58
N GLY A 172 -17.16 -9.93 -6.41
CA GLY A 172 -16.62 -11.29 -6.43
C GLY A 172 -16.12 -11.74 -5.07
N LEU A 173 -15.30 -10.90 -4.44
CA LEU A 173 -14.79 -11.11 -3.09
C LEU A 173 -15.93 -11.25 -2.06
N ILE A 174 -16.90 -10.34 -2.03
CA ILE A 174 -18.01 -10.42 -1.08
C ILE A 174 -18.82 -11.71 -1.26
N VAL A 175 -19.05 -12.14 -2.50
CA VAL A 175 -19.80 -13.37 -2.81
C VAL A 175 -19.02 -14.63 -2.42
N HIS A 176 -17.71 -14.68 -2.68
CA HIS A 176 -16.86 -15.84 -2.37
C HIS A 176 -16.64 -16.06 -0.87
N HIS A 177 -16.71 -15.01 -0.04
CA HIS A 177 -16.55 -15.11 1.42
C HIS A 177 -17.81 -15.59 2.18
N GLY A 178 -18.76 -16.23 1.49
CA GLY A 178 -19.75 -17.12 2.11
C GLY A 178 -21.00 -16.46 2.70
N ARG A 179 -21.26 -15.19 2.40
CA ARG A 179 -22.49 -14.50 2.87
C ARG A 179 -23.66 -14.53 1.87
N GLY A 180 -23.45 -14.99 0.64
CA GLY A 180 -24.41 -14.74 -0.44
C GLY A 180 -24.63 -13.23 -0.63
N SER A 181 -25.73 -12.81 -1.26
CA SER A 181 -26.07 -11.38 -1.40
C SER A 181 -26.52 -10.73 -0.08
N CYS A 182 -26.72 -11.53 0.98
CA CYS A 182 -27.23 -11.06 2.26
C CYS A 182 -26.07 -10.46 3.08
N GLY A 183 -26.16 -9.19 3.48
CA GLY A 183 -25.10 -8.53 4.23
C GLY A 183 -24.05 -7.80 3.37
N ALA A 184 -24.12 -7.91 2.03
CA ALA A 184 -23.16 -7.26 1.13
C ALA A 184 -23.23 -5.73 1.21
N LYS A 185 -24.46 -5.19 1.31
CA LYS A 185 -24.69 -3.75 1.43
C LYS A 185 -24.10 -3.21 2.73
N GLU A 186 -24.26 -3.95 3.82
CA GLU A 186 -23.78 -3.61 5.15
C GLU A 186 -22.24 -3.60 5.19
N ILE A 187 -21.60 -4.61 4.58
CA ILE A 187 -20.12 -4.65 4.45
C ILE A 187 -19.62 -3.47 3.63
N VAL A 188 -20.20 -3.23 2.45
CA VAL A 188 -19.77 -2.12 1.60
C VAL A 188 -19.96 -0.78 2.31
N SER A 189 -21.07 -0.62 3.04
CA SER A 189 -21.37 0.61 3.77
C SER A 189 -20.40 0.86 4.94
N SER A 190 -20.06 -0.17 5.72
CA SER A 190 -19.09 -0.04 6.82
C SER A 190 -17.68 0.28 6.30
N LEU A 191 -17.24 -0.42 5.25
CA LEU A 191 -15.96 -0.16 4.60
C LEU A 191 -15.89 1.22 3.93
N ALA A 192 -16.95 1.65 3.26
CA ALA A 192 -17.05 2.98 2.65
C ALA A 192 -16.95 4.09 3.70
N ASN A 193 -17.67 3.95 4.83
CA ASN A 193 -17.58 4.91 5.93
C ASN A 193 -16.17 5.00 6.52
N MET A 194 -15.52 3.85 6.75
CA MET A 194 -14.15 3.80 7.26
C MET A 194 -13.16 4.42 6.26
N ALA A 195 -13.31 4.09 4.99
CA ALA A 195 -12.48 4.61 3.91
C ALA A 195 -12.61 6.13 3.76
N LEU A 196 -13.85 6.65 3.78
CA LEU A 196 -14.15 8.07 3.68
C LEU A 196 -13.53 8.85 4.86
N LYS A 197 -13.70 8.36 6.10
CA LYS A 197 -13.00 8.91 7.28
C LYS A 197 -11.50 8.93 7.05
N GLY A 198 -10.95 7.83 6.55
CA GLY A 198 -9.53 7.69 6.24
C GLY A 198 -9.02 8.74 5.26
N VAL A 199 -9.70 8.91 4.13
CA VAL A 199 -9.31 9.90 3.10
C VAL A 199 -9.43 11.33 3.63
N GLN A 200 -10.52 11.66 4.33
CA GLN A 200 -10.76 13.01 4.85
C GLN A 200 -9.77 13.42 5.94
N GLN A 201 -9.30 12.47 6.74
CA GLN A 201 -8.43 12.72 7.89
C GLN A 201 -6.97 12.31 7.63
N ASN A 202 -6.65 11.87 6.41
CA ASN A 202 -5.35 11.33 6.02
C ASN A 202 -4.90 10.16 6.93
N ILE A 203 -5.83 9.26 7.25
CA ILE A 203 -5.60 8.05 8.05
C ILE A 203 -5.54 6.85 7.11
N GLN A 204 -4.43 6.10 7.18
CA GLN A 204 -4.24 4.83 6.46
C GLN A 204 -4.18 3.63 7.42
N MET A 205 -3.82 3.90 8.67
CA MET A 205 -3.71 2.92 9.75
C MET A 205 -4.81 3.19 10.77
N PHE A 206 -5.77 2.29 10.83
CA PHE A 206 -6.94 2.35 11.70
C PHE A 206 -6.67 1.58 13.00
N SER A 207 -7.10 2.14 14.12
CA SER A 207 -7.10 1.45 15.40
C SER A 207 -8.30 0.51 15.51
N GLN A 208 -8.27 -0.40 16.48
CA GLN A 208 -9.43 -1.21 16.84
C GLN A 208 -10.68 -0.36 17.12
N LYS A 209 -10.52 0.82 17.73
CA LYS A 209 -11.61 1.75 18.02
C LYS A 209 -12.22 2.34 16.75
N ASP A 210 -11.40 2.63 15.74
CA ASP A 210 -11.89 3.15 14.45
C ASP A 210 -12.78 2.13 13.72
N LEU A 211 -12.41 0.85 13.77
CA LEU A 211 -13.23 -0.24 13.22
C LEU A 211 -14.59 -0.33 13.91
N GLU A 212 -14.61 -0.23 15.23
CA GLU A 212 -15.83 -0.27 16.04
C GLU A 212 -16.74 0.93 15.74
N GLU A 213 -16.18 2.13 15.65
CA GLU A 213 -16.91 3.35 15.28
C GLU A 213 -17.52 3.28 13.87
N CYS A 214 -16.85 2.59 12.94
CA CYS A 214 -17.33 2.41 11.56
C CYS A 214 -18.15 1.12 11.35
N PHE A 215 -18.46 0.38 12.43
CA PHE A 215 -19.21 -0.88 12.39
C PHE A 215 -18.58 -1.96 11.48
N VAL A 216 -17.25 -1.99 11.39
CA VAL A 216 -16.50 -3.02 10.66
C VAL A 216 -16.37 -4.26 11.55
N SER A 217 -16.95 -5.37 11.12
CA SER A 217 -16.97 -6.60 11.93
C SER A 217 -15.66 -7.38 11.80
N SER A 218 -15.32 -8.20 12.80
CA SER A 218 -14.14 -9.07 12.77
C SER A 218 -14.15 -10.09 11.61
N SER A 219 -15.33 -10.47 11.13
CA SER A 219 -15.48 -11.27 9.91
C SER A 219 -15.11 -10.50 8.62
N ASP A 220 -15.21 -9.17 8.61
CA ASP A 220 -14.80 -8.34 7.48
C ASP A 220 -13.26 -8.13 7.47
N LEU A 221 -12.60 -8.38 8.61
CA LEU A 221 -11.14 -8.39 8.80
C LEU A 221 -10.47 -9.68 8.32
N GLY A 222 -11.27 -10.66 7.89
CA GLY A 222 -10.80 -11.94 7.36
C GLY A 222 -10.17 -11.79 5.97
N SER A 223 -8.98 -11.19 5.89
CA SER A 223 -7.99 -11.25 4.79
C SER A 223 -8.29 -10.59 3.44
N THR A 224 -9.49 -10.05 3.20
CA THR A 224 -9.87 -9.66 1.83
C THR A 224 -9.67 -8.19 1.51
N PHE A 225 -10.17 -7.32 2.40
CA PHE A 225 -10.12 -5.87 2.21
C PHE A 225 -9.23 -5.18 3.23
N ILE A 226 -9.10 -5.77 4.42
CA ILE A 226 -8.37 -5.21 5.55
C ILE A 226 -7.29 -6.20 5.99
N ASN A 227 -6.07 -5.69 6.11
CA ASN A 227 -4.95 -6.39 6.71
C ASN A 227 -4.80 -5.95 8.17
N LYS A 228 -4.54 -6.91 9.06
CA LYS A 228 -4.05 -6.63 10.41
C LYS A 228 -2.54 -6.42 10.34
N VAL A 229 -2.08 -5.23 10.68
CA VAL A 229 -0.66 -4.89 10.75
C VAL A 229 -0.23 -4.97 12.21
N PHE A 230 0.80 -5.78 12.50
CA PHE A 230 1.35 -5.89 13.84
C PHE A 230 1.99 -4.56 14.27
N THR A 231 1.69 -4.14 15.49
CA THR A 231 2.33 -3.00 16.15
C THR A 231 3.74 -3.37 16.58
N CYS A 232 4.71 -2.53 16.21
CA CYS A 232 6.03 -2.51 16.84
C CYS A 232 5.87 -2.14 18.33
N GLU A 233 6.65 -2.78 19.20
CA GLU A 233 6.55 -2.82 20.68
C GLU A 233 6.69 -1.47 21.43
N GLY A 234 6.43 -0.31 20.82
CA GLY A 234 6.68 1.01 21.43
C GLY A 234 5.47 1.92 21.64
N ILE A 235 4.34 1.67 20.98
CA ILE A 235 3.13 2.52 21.07
C ILE A 235 1.94 1.59 21.32
N GLN A 236 1.54 1.50 22.59
CA GLN A 236 0.38 0.78 23.16
C GLN A 236 -0.10 -0.49 22.44
N GLN A 237 -0.11 -1.62 23.16
CA GLN A 237 -0.76 -2.88 22.77
C GLN A 237 -2.12 -2.65 22.10
N GLY A 238 -2.13 -2.70 20.78
CA GLY A 238 -3.30 -2.46 19.95
C GLY A 238 -3.07 -3.04 18.57
N SER A 239 -4.07 -3.70 18.02
CA SER A 239 -4.02 -4.14 16.62
C SER A 239 -4.27 -2.94 15.73
N CYS A 240 -3.37 -2.67 14.78
CA CYS A 240 -3.60 -1.71 13.72
C CYS A 240 -4.12 -2.43 12.48
N TYR A 241 -4.92 -1.72 11.70
CA TYR A 241 -5.56 -2.25 10.51
C TYR A 241 -5.35 -1.29 9.35
N SER A 242 -5.18 -1.81 8.15
CA SER A 242 -5.13 -1.00 6.93
C SER A 242 -5.90 -1.69 5.82
N PHE A 243 -6.38 -0.90 4.85
CA PHE A 243 -6.85 -1.51 3.61
C PHE A 243 -5.71 -2.27 2.94
N SER A 244 -6.04 -3.35 2.25
CA SER A 244 -5.06 -4.20 1.56
C SER A 244 -4.21 -3.44 0.54
N HIS A 245 -4.75 -2.36 -0.01
CA HIS A 245 -4.04 -1.37 -0.81
C HIS A 245 -4.72 0.00 -0.69
N LEU A 246 -3.96 1.10 -0.79
CA LEU A 246 -4.52 2.46 -0.70
C LEU A 246 -5.60 2.72 -1.76
N THR A 247 -5.45 2.16 -2.97
CA THR A 247 -6.51 2.25 -4.00
C THR A 247 -7.83 1.57 -3.61
N MET A 248 -7.80 0.55 -2.75
CA MET A 248 -9.05 -0.02 -2.22
C MET A 248 -9.72 0.96 -1.27
N GLN A 249 -8.95 1.64 -0.42
CA GLN A 249 -9.46 2.71 0.42
C GLN A 249 -10.04 3.85 -0.44
N GLU A 250 -9.32 4.33 -1.45
CA GLU A 250 -9.80 5.38 -2.35
C GLU A 250 -11.10 4.97 -3.08
N PHE A 251 -11.19 3.70 -3.53
CA PHE A 251 -12.38 3.17 -4.18
C PHE A 251 -13.59 3.11 -3.22
N PHE A 252 -13.42 2.58 -2.02
CA PHE A 252 -14.50 2.53 -1.02
C PHE A 252 -14.93 3.92 -0.56
N ALA A 253 -14.00 4.88 -0.47
CA ALA A 253 -14.32 6.26 -0.11
C ALA A 253 -15.16 6.98 -1.20
N ALA A 254 -15.11 6.52 -2.44
CA ALA A 254 -15.86 7.08 -3.57
C ALA A 254 -17.27 6.48 -3.72
N ILE A 255 -17.58 5.37 -3.04
CA ILE A 255 -18.90 4.72 -3.01
C ILE A 255 -19.79 5.45 -2.00
#